data_AF-A0AAV5T2Q9-F1
#
_entry.id   AF-A0AAV5T2Q9-F1
#
_cell.length_a   1.000
_cell.length_b   1.000
_cell.length_c   1.000
_cell.angle_alpha   90.00
_cell.angle_beta   90.00
_cell.angle_gamma   90.00
#
_symmetry.space_group_name_H-M   'P 1'
#
loop_
_entity.id
_entity.type
_entity.pdbx_description
1 polymer ?
#
loop_
_entity_poly.entity_id
_entity_poly.type
_entity_poly.pdbx_seq_one_letter_code
_entity_poly.pdbx_strand_id
1 'polypeptide(L)'
;RILLALSVFVSLANAQCTERELDRERAEDWKIHGCRSCKSMQVEFEGNCPQRGYDCDEALEMRTNVLGTDSCECSQLRCKDGNASLAIGGELFIRATCVDKEWSTLTKTVVESGICARKCDKGICRTHPDDYFNNNPIYIPFVVNPPDLEHSCPWGTCSSGAIASDSTWELTYSRGVEFSCAGDRRWQDTNGNRYDLIACMQKECEPLVFDEPATFCGDFIPAKHTCYKPQYVDGDSGVKTMTCDHSNALRYSSNDTVVALPICSHGQWTSNGDEIDDDTKGIP
;
A
#
# COMPACT_ATOMS: atom_id res chain seq x y z
N ARG A 1 64.75 -73.45 30.15
CA ARG A 1 64.60 -72.01 30.40
C ARG A 1 64.56 -71.32 29.03
N ILE A 2 63.53 -70.61 28.58
CA ILE A 2 62.14 -70.39 29.04
C ILE A 2 61.28 -70.38 27.75
N LEU A 3 60.12 -71.02 27.75
CA LEU A 3 59.12 -70.87 26.68
C LEU A 3 58.29 -69.62 26.98
N LEU A 4 58.28 -68.63 26.09
CA LEU A 4 57.39 -67.47 26.14
C LEU A 4 56.28 -67.66 25.10
N ALA A 5 55.13 -68.15 25.55
CA ALA A 5 53.91 -68.14 24.76
C ALA A 5 53.23 -66.77 24.92
N LEU A 6 53.22 -65.95 23.87
CA LEU A 6 52.33 -64.79 23.82
C LEU A 6 50.90 -65.26 23.56
N SER A 7 50.09 -65.33 24.61
CA SER A 7 48.64 -65.49 24.49
C SER A 7 48.00 -64.18 24.03
N VAL A 8 47.70 -64.08 22.74
CA VAL A 8 46.93 -62.98 22.17
C VAL A 8 45.46 -63.13 22.58
N PHE A 9 45.07 -62.44 23.65
CA PHE A 9 43.65 -62.31 24.02
C PHE A 9 42.97 -61.29 23.09
N VAL A 10 42.50 -61.75 21.93
CA VAL A 10 41.52 -61.01 21.13
C VAL A 10 40.23 -60.98 21.92
N SER A 11 40.00 -59.87 22.63
CA SER A 11 38.74 -59.62 23.32
C SER A 11 37.66 -59.28 22.29
N LEU A 12 37.04 -60.32 21.73
CA LEU A 12 35.77 -60.22 21.02
C LEU A 12 34.67 -59.85 22.01
N ALA A 13 34.63 -58.56 22.37
CA ALA A 13 33.47 -57.95 22.98
C ALA A 13 32.33 -57.98 21.95
N ASN A 14 31.56 -59.07 21.96
CA ASN A 14 30.35 -59.19 21.17
C ASN A 14 29.41 -58.04 21.53
N ALA A 15 29.34 -57.04 20.65
CA ALA A 15 28.28 -56.05 20.64
C ALA A 15 26.97 -56.72 20.17
N GLN A 16 26.42 -57.60 21.01
CA GLN A 16 25.04 -58.04 20.90
C GLN A 16 24.15 -56.89 21.38
N CYS A 17 23.99 -55.87 20.54
CA CYS A 17 22.86 -54.96 20.67
C CYS A 17 21.60 -55.83 20.60
N THR A 18 20.88 -55.94 21.70
CA THR A 18 19.62 -56.68 21.71
C THR A 18 18.64 -55.94 20.79
N GLU A 19 17.74 -56.64 20.09
CA GLU A 19 16.71 -55.97 19.28
C GLU A 19 15.93 -54.93 20.11
N ARG A 20 15.75 -55.22 21.41
CA ARG A 20 15.11 -54.35 22.38
C ARG A 20 15.89 -53.07 22.70
N GLU A 21 17.23 -53.12 22.76
CA GLU A 21 18.09 -51.93 22.82
C GLU A 21 17.90 -51.08 21.56
N LEU A 22 17.92 -51.73 20.41
CA LEU A 22 17.95 -51.11 19.09
C LEU A 22 16.59 -50.49 18.72
N ASP A 23 15.49 -51.11 19.16
CA ASP A 23 14.13 -50.55 19.07
C ASP A 23 13.92 -49.40 20.07
N ARG A 24 14.53 -49.43 21.26
CA ARG A 24 14.53 -48.29 22.19
C ARG A 24 15.28 -47.11 21.60
N GLU A 25 16.49 -47.33 21.08
CA GLU A 25 17.28 -46.30 20.40
C GLU A 25 16.55 -45.74 19.17
N ARG A 26 15.92 -46.58 18.34
CA ARG A 26 15.07 -46.11 17.22
C ARG A 26 13.86 -45.33 17.68
N ALA A 27 13.23 -45.67 18.80
CA ALA A 27 12.08 -44.93 19.34
C ALA A 27 12.50 -43.59 19.94
N GLU A 28 13.68 -43.49 20.55
CA GLU A 28 14.28 -42.25 21.06
C GLU A 28 14.78 -41.37 19.90
N ASP A 29 15.45 -41.95 18.90
CA ASP A 29 15.86 -41.28 17.67
C ASP A 29 14.63 -40.77 16.88
N TRP A 30 13.57 -41.56 16.73
CA TRP A 30 12.33 -41.11 16.08
C TRP A 30 11.70 -39.91 16.79
N LYS A 31 11.67 -39.90 18.13
CA LYS A 31 11.17 -38.76 18.93
C LYS A 31 12.02 -37.49 18.77
N ILE A 32 13.33 -37.62 18.52
CA ILE A 32 14.25 -36.47 18.45
C ILE A 32 14.44 -35.98 17.01
N HIS A 33 14.54 -36.89 16.04
CA HIS A 33 14.86 -36.66 14.63
C HIS A 33 13.63 -36.65 13.73
N GLY A 34 12.58 -37.41 14.02
CA GLY A 34 11.30 -37.34 13.30
C GLY A 34 10.72 -35.92 13.32
N CYS A 35 10.88 -35.24 14.45
CA CYS A 35 10.49 -33.85 14.68
C CYS A 35 11.27 -32.80 13.88
N ARG A 36 12.43 -33.17 13.33
CA ARG A 36 13.24 -32.35 12.41
C ARG A 36 13.08 -32.78 10.95
N SER A 37 12.23 -33.77 10.68
CA SER A 37 12.12 -34.42 9.37
C SER A 37 11.03 -33.84 8.46
N CYS A 38 10.24 -32.87 8.92
CA CYS A 38 9.36 -32.13 8.01
C CYS A 38 10.18 -31.41 6.94
N LYS A 39 9.78 -31.57 5.67
CA LYS A 39 10.36 -30.85 4.54
C LYS A 39 10.17 -29.34 4.71
N SER A 40 10.93 -28.52 3.98
CA SER A 40 10.55 -27.11 3.84
C SER A 40 9.14 -27.04 3.25
N MET A 41 8.29 -26.20 3.83
CA MET A 41 7.04 -25.78 3.16
C MET A 41 7.42 -25.02 1.88
N GLN A 42 6.63 -25.20 0.83
CA GLN A 42 6.79 -24.41 -0.39
C GLN A 42 6.20 -23.01 -0.17
N VAL A 43 6.91 -21.96 -0.59
CA VAL A 43 6.35 -20.61 -0.63
C VAL A 43 5.62 -20.48 -1.96
N GLU A 44 4.32 -20.23 -1.91
CA GLU A 44 3.46 -20.16 -3.09
C GLU A 44 2.39 -19.09 -2.87
N PHE A 45 2.38 -18.05 -3.71
CA PHE A 45 1.41 -16.97 -3.62
C PHE A 45 0.00 -17.39 -4.06
N GLU A 46 -0.10 -18.05 -5.22
CA GLU A 46 -1.39 -18.45 -5.81
C GLU A 46 -2.11 -19.48 -4.92
N GLY A 47 -3.42 -19.32 -4.74
CA GLY A 47 -4.24 -20.17 -3.88
C GLY A 47 -4.04 -19.98 -2.37
N ASN A 48 -2.87 -19.55 -1.88
CA ASN A 48 -2.62 -19.34 -0.45
C ASN A 48 -2.92 -17.93 0.04
N CYS A 49 -2.66 -16.89 -0.76
CA CYS A 49 -2.90 -15.52 -0.32
C CYS A 49 -4.40 -15.23 -0.13
N PRO A 50 -4.84 -14.61 0.98
CA PRO A 50 -6.25 -14.22 1.16
C PRO A 50 -6.65 -13.14 0.15
N GLN A 51 -7.84 -13.26 -0.43
CA GLN A 51 -8.28 -12.35 -1.51
C GLN A 51 -8.40 -10.86 -1.09
N ARG A 52 -8.62 -10.57 0.20
CA ARG A 52 -8.87 -9.21 0.72
C ARG A 52 -8.36 -9.02 2.14
N GLY A 53 -7.95 -7.79 2.46
CA GLY A 53 -7.50 -7.33 3.79
C GLY A 53 -6.05 -7.66 4.12
N TYR A 54 -5.34 -8.35 3.22
CA TYR A 54 -4.00 -8.88 3.43
C TYR A 54 -3.09 -8.67 2.21
N ASP A 55 -1.84 -8.34 2.50
CA ASP A 55 -0.71 -8.21 1.58
C ASP A 55 0.22 -9.40 1.80
N CYS A 56 0.47 -10.19 0.75
CA CYS A 56 1.32 -11.37 0.79
C CYS A 56 2.61 -11.12 0.01
N ASP A 57 3.75 -11.42 0.64
CA ASP A 57 5.06 -11.10 0.11
C ASP A 57 5.95 -12.34 0.23
N GLU A 58 6.41 -12.86 -0.91
CA GLU A 58 7.25 -14.06 -1.01
C GLU A 58 8.64 -13.87 -0.38
N ALA A 59 9.09 -12.62 -0.19
CA ALA A 59 10.32 -12.31 0.53
C ALA A 59 10.17 -12.46 2.06
N LEU A 60 8.96 -12.67 2.59
CA LEU A 60 8.73 -12.87 4.01
C LEU A 60 9.09 -14.29 4.44
N GLU A 61 10.32 -14.41 4.95
CA GLU A 61 10.84 -15.65 5.54
C GLU A 61 9.87 -16.27 6.56
N MET A 62 9.67 -17.59 6.42
CA MET A 62 9.10 -18.41 7.48
C MET A 62 10.21 -18.89 8.42
N ARG A 63 9.87 -19.08 9.70
CA ARG A 63 10.76 -19.59 10.74
C ARG A 63 10.17 -20.85 11.38
N THR A 64 10.97 -21.91 11.36
CA THR A 64 10.71 -23.14 12.11
C THR A 64 11.28 -23.04 13.53
N ASN A 65 10.49 -23.41 14.53
CA ASN A 65 10.94 -23.58 15.91
C ASN A 65 10.66 -25.01 16.37
N VAL A 66 11.70 -25.74 16.75
CA VAL A 66 11.58 -27.08 17.36
C VAL A 66 11.11 -26.91 18.80
N LEU A 67 10.00 -27.55 19.17
CA LEU A 67 9.54 -27.62 20.56
C LEU A 67 10.22 -28.79 21.28
N GLY A 68 10.22 -28.75 22.61
CA GLY A 68 10.85 -29.79 23.43
C GLY A 68 10.28 -31.20 23.18
N THR A 69 11.10 -32.20 23.52
CA THR A 69 10.87 -33.65 23.31
C THR A 69 9.55 -34.19 23.83
N ASP A 70 8.92 -33.47 24.76
CA ASP A 70 7.78 -33.94 25.53
C ASP A 70 6.44 -33.48 24.93
N SER A 71 6.48 -32.77 23.79
CA SER A 71 5.30 -32.26 23.09
C SER A 71 4.99 -33.03 21.81
N CYS A 72 3.72 -33.38 21.59
CA CYS A 72 3.24 -33.96 20.33
C CYS A 72 3.28 -32.98 19.14
N GLU A 73 3.56 -31.69 19.39
CA GLU A 73 3.75 -30.65 18.37
C GLU A 73 5.24 -30.29 18.24
N CYS A 74 6.10 -31.28 18.00
CA CYS A 74 7.54 -31.12 18.23
C CYS A 74 8.27 -30.18 17.26
N SER A 75 7.61 -29.65 16.23
CA SER A 75 8.10 -28.49 15.48
C SER A 75 6.96 -27.62 14.96
N GLN A 76 7.16 -26.30 14.96
CA GLN A 76 6.17 -25.31 14.55
C GLN A 76 6.75 -24.35 13.51
N LEU A 77 6.05 -24.18 12.39
CA LEU A 77 6.35 -23.20 11.34
C LEU A 77 5.48 -21.96 11.53
N ARG A 78 6.07 -20.77 11.49
CA ARG A 78 5.38 -19.46 11.55
C ARG A 78 6.07 -18.47 10.62
N CYS A 79 5.45 -17.32 10.37
CA CYS A 79 6.17 -16.19 9.79
C CYS A 79 7.25 -15.68 10.75
N LYS A 80 8.39 -15.21 10.20
CA LYS A 80 9.49 -14.62 10.97
C LYS A 80 9.12 -13.24 11.53
N ASP A 81 8.34 -12.47 10.78
CA ASP A 81 7.74 -11.21 11.24
C ASP A 81 6.53 -11.50 12.15
N GLY A 82 6.56 -10.95 13.36
CA GLY A 82 5.47 -11.09 14.35
C GLY A 82 4.19 -10.34 13.99
N ASN A 83 4.20 -9.47 12.96
CA ASN A 83 3.01 -8.82 12.42
C ASN A 83 2.38 -9.60 11.24
N ALA A 84 3.04 -10.66 10.77
CA ALA A 84 2.55 -11.52 9.69
C ALA A 84 1.92 -12.81 10.26
N SER A 85 0.95 -13.36 9.52
CA SER A 85 0.33 -14.66 9.78
C SER A 85 0.61 -15.60 8.61
N LEU A 86 0.63 -16.91 8.88
CA LEU A 86 0.82 -17.92 7.85
C LEU A 86 -0.52 -18.14 7.13
N ALA A 87 -0.59 -17.78 5.85
CA ALA A 87 -1.74 -17.99 5.00
C ALA A 87 -1.61 -19.32 4.24
N ILE A 88 -2.65 -20.14 4.27
CA ILE A 88 -2.72 -21.43 3.59
C ILE A 88 -4.13 -21.62 3.04
N GLY A 89 -4.27 -21.87 1.73
CA GLY A 89 -5.57 -21.98 1.06
C GLY A 89 -6.47 -20.75 1.21
N GLY A 90 -5.90 -19.55 1.40
CA GLY A 90 -6.61 -18.31 1.68
C GLY A 90 -7.03 -18.10 3.14
N GLU A 91 -6.87 -19.10 4.02
CA GLU A 91 -7.13 -19.01 5.46
C GLU A 91 -5.88 -18.64 6.25
N LEU A 92 -6.06 -18.00 7.42
CA LEU A 92 -4.97 -17.47 8.23
C LEU A 92 -4.73 -18.28 9.50
N PHE A 93 -3.48 -18.69 9.69
CA PHE A 93 -3.01 -19.49 10.80
C PHE A 93 -1.87 -18.78 11.54
N ILE A 94 -1.85 -18.92 12.87
CA ILE A 94 -0.74 -18.47 13.71
C ILE A 94 0.50 -19.35 13.51
N ARG A 95 0.29 -20.64 13.17
CA ARG A 95 1.33 -21.64 12.96
C ARG A 95 0.82 -22.87 12.20
N ALA A 96 1.72 -23.55 11.51
CA ALA A 96 1.58 -24.96 11.15
C ALA A 96 2.42 -25.83 12.09
N THR A 97 2.02 -27.09 12.29
CA THR A 97 2.67 -28.08 13.16
C THR A 97 3.23 -29.25 12.35
N CYS A 98 4.46 -29.66 12.64
CA CYS A 98 5.06 -30.85 12.05
C CYS A 98 4.53 -32.10 12.73
N VAL A 99 3.89 -32.99 11.96
CA VAL A 99 3.38 -34.29 12.41
C VAL A 99 3.74 -35.32 11.35
N ASP A 100 4.34 -36.45 11.73
CA ASP A 100 4.71 -37.55 10.83
C ASP A 100 5.47 -37.15 9.54
N LYS A 101 6.31 -36.10 9.64
CA LYS A 101 7.12 -35.48 8.57
C LYS A 101 6.33 -34.61 7.57
N GLU A 102 5.09 -34.30 7.87
CA GLU A 102 4.21 -33.42 7.10
C GLU A 102 3.83 -32.18 7.90
N TRP A 103 3.62 -31.05 7.22
CA TRP A 103 3.05 -29.86 7.86
C TRP A 103 1.54 -30.03 7.95
N SER A 104 0.98 -29.63 9.09
CA SER A 104 -0.45 -29.67 9.35
C SER A 104 -0.93 -28.36 9.97
N THR A 105 -2.16 -27.96 9.64
CA THR A 105 -2.87 -26.88 10.33
C THR A 105 -3.30 -27.32 11.74
N LEU A 106 -3.76 -26.38 12.57
CA LEU A 106 -4.39 -26.71 13.86
C LEU A 106 -5.66 -27.57 13.71
N THR A 107 -6.30 -27.56 12.53
CA THR A 107 -7.43 -28.44 12.18
C THR A 107 -7.00 -29.83 11.70
N LYS A 108 -5.69 -30.12 11.69
CA LYS A 108 -5.05 -31.37 11.23
C LYS A 108 -5.17 -31.64 9.72
N THR A 109 -5.41 -30.60 8.92
CA THR A 109 -5.30 -30.69 7.46
C THR A 109 -3.81 -30.68 7.09
N VAL A 110 -3.36 -31.66 6.30
CA VAL A 110 -2.00 -31.69 5.75
C VAL A 110 -1.85 -30.63 4.67
N VAL A 111 -0.70 -29.94 4.66
CA VAL A 111 -0.44 -28.76 3.81
C VAL A 111 0.99 -28.82 3.24
N GLU A 112 1.14 -28.56 1.94
CA GLU A 112 2.43 -28.63 1.24
C GLU A 112 3.04 -27.23 0.98
N SER A 113 2.19 -26.23 0.78
CA SER A 113 2.57 -24.84 0.55
C SER A 113 1.87 -23.86 1.51
N GLY A 114 2.32 -22.62 1.50
CA GLY A 114 1.76 -21.50 2.24
C GLY A 114 2.51 -20.20 1.91
N ILE A 115 2.03 -19.07 2.42
CA ILE A 115 2.72 -17.78 2.28
C ILE A 115 2.57 -16.95 3.56
N CYS A 116 3.46 -15.98 3.78
CA CYS A 116 3.31 -15.02 4.86
C CYS A 116 2.47 -13.81 4.43
N ALA A 117 1.40 -13.56 5.16
CA ALA A 117 0.44 -12.51 4.89
C ALA A 117 0.43 -11.49 6.04
N ARG A 118 0.57 -10.20 5.71
CA ARG A 118 0.43 -9.08 6.65
C ARG A 118 -0.93 -8.42 6.45
N LYS A 119 -1.52 -7.92 7.53
CA LYS A 119 -2.80 -7.21 7.48
C LYS A 119 -2.61 -5.80 6.91
N CYS A 120 -3.37 -5.44 5.87
CA CYS A 120 -3.31 -4.13 5.19
C CYS A 120 -4.60 -3.30 5.29
N ASP A 121 -5.60 -3.71 6.10
CA ASP A 121 -6.91 -3.03 6.26
C ASP A 121 -6.88 -1.50 6.46
N LYS A 122 -8.04 -0.86 6.28
CA LYS A 122 -8.22 0.59 6.44
C LYS A 122 -7.69 1.11 7.78
N GLY A 123 -6.86 2.15 7.72
CA GLY A 123 -6.21 2.78 8.89
C GLY A 123 -4.85 2.19 9.26
N ILE A 124 -4.35 1.19 8.52
CA ILE A 124 -2.99 0.66 8.68
C ILE A 124 -1.94 1.61 8.08
N CYS A 125 -2.10 2.02 6.81
CA CYS A 125 -1.26 3.04 6.17
C CYS A 125 -1.72 4.46 6.55
N ARG A 126 -0.76 5.39 6.68
CA ARG A 126 -1.00 6.76 7.15
C ARG A 126 -1.08 7.76 5.99
N THR A 127 -1.97 8.73 6.08
CA THR A 127 -1.96 9.91 5.21
C THR A 127 -1.37 11.10 5.96
N HIS A 128 -1.03 12.19 5.27
CA HIS A 128 -0.68 13.44 5.93
C HIS A 128 -1.83 13.91 6.87
N PRO A 129 -1.50 14.53 8.03
CA PRO A 129 -2.48 15.08 8.96
C PRO A 129 -3.09 16.39 8.44
N ASP A 130 -4.25 16.80 8.96
CA ASP A 130 -4.99 17.99 8.51
C ASP A 130 -4.14 19.28 8.48
N ASP A 131 -3.27 19.47 9.47
CA ASP A 131 -2.34 20.60 9.56
C ASP A 131 -1.37 20.70 8.37
N TYR A 132 -1.07 19.60 7.69
CA TYR A 132 -0.21 19.62 6.50
C TYR A 132 -0.87 20.38 5.36
N PHE A 133 -2.17 20.17 5.12
CA PHE A 133 -2.91 20.81 4.03
C PHE A 133 -3.17 22.30 4.30
N ASN A 134 -3.38 22.66 5.57
CA ASN A 134 -3.48 24.06 6.00
C ASN A 134 -2.20 24.87 5.69
N ASN A 135 -1.03 24.23 5.76
CA ASN A 135 0.26 24.86 5.45
C ASN A 135 0.68 24.71 3.97
N ASN A 136 0.09 23.78 3.24
CA ASN A 136 0.44 23.48 1.84
C ASN A 136 -0.83 23.36 0.98
N PRO A 137 -1.47 24.49 0.63
CA PRO A 137 -2.80 24.52 0.01
C PRO A 137 -2.87 23.94 -1.41
N ILE A 138 -1.73 23.70 -2.05
CA ILE A 138 -1.63 23.02 -3.36
C ILE A 138 -1.87 21.50 -3.27
N TYR A 139 -1.96 20.94 -2.06
CA TYR A 139 -2.26 19.53 -1.82
C TYR A 139 -3.63 19.35 -1.19
N ILE A 140 -4.26 18.23 -1.50
CA ILE A 140 -5.54 17.78 -0.92
C ILE A 140 -5.39 16.38 -0.30
N PRO A 141 -6.21 16.02 0.69
CA PRO A 141 -6.18 14.69 1.30
C PRO A 141 -6.32 13.56 0.29
N PHE A 142 -5.49 12.53 0.44
CA PHE A 142 -5.62 11.29 -0.34
C PHE A 142 -6.90 10.54 0.07
N VAL A 143 -7.74 10.20 -0.91
CA VAL A 143 -9.00 9.49 -0.67
C VAL A 143 -8.76 7.98 -0.67
N VAL A 144 -8.90 7.37 0.50
CA VAL A 144 -8.68 5.92 0.70
C VAL A 144 -9.96 5.11 0.44
N ASN A 145 -9.96 4.39 -0.68
CA ASN A 145 -10.93 3.36 -1.03
C ASN A 145 -10.68 2.06 -0.23
N PRO A 146 -11.72 1.28 0.08
CA PRO A 146 -11.57 -0.05 0.69
C PRO A 146 -11.06 -1.10 -0.33
N PRO A 147 -10.58 -2.28 0.12
CA PRO A 147 -10.28 -3.42 -0.75
C PRO A 147 -11.49 -3.83 -1.61
N ASP A 148 -11.25 -4.29 -2.84
CA ASP A 148 -12.28 -4.70 -3.80
C ASP A 148 -11.92 -6.01 -4.55
N LEU A 149 -12.20 -6.13 -5.85
CA LEU A 149 -11.88 -7.33 -6.64
C LEU A 149 -10.52 -7.24 -7.35
N GLU A 150 -10.01 -6.04 -7.56
CA GLU A 150 -8.73 -5.77 -8.21
C GLU A 150 -7.65 -5.46 -7.16
N HIS A 151 -8.07 -4.91 -6.01
CA HIS A 151 -7.19 -4.51 -4.91
C HIS A 151 -7.46 -5.33 -3.63
N SER A 152 -6.54 -6.23 -3.27
CA SER A 152 -6.60 -6.97 -2.00
C SER A 152 -6.46 -6.06 -0.77
N CYS A 153 -5.95 -4.84 -0.94
CA CYS A 153 -5.71 -3.86 0.11
C CYS A 153 -6.42 -2.52 -0.18
N PRO A 154 -6.61 -1.64 0.83
CA PRO A 154 -7.10 -0.28 0.61
C PRO A 154 -6.20 0.46 -0.38
N TRP A 155 -6.79 1.28 -1.24
CA TRP A 155 -6.10 1.90 -2.37
C TRP A 155 -6.69 3.27 -2.67
N GLY A 156 -6.18 3.95 -3.69
CA GLY A 156 -6.76 5.18 -4.21
C GLY A 156 -5.87 5.82 -5.27
N THR A 157 -6.40 6.85 -5.94
CA THR A 157 -5.72 7.52 -7.05
C THR A 157 -5.69 9.02 -6.84
N CYS A 158 -4.61 9.65 -7.28
CA CYS A 158 -4.49 11.10 -7.41
C CYS A 158 -4.43 11.46 -8.89
N SER A 159 -5.50 12.00 -9.45
CA SER A 159 -5.64 12.28 -10.90
C SER A 159 -4.67 13.35 -11.42
N SER A 160 -4.32 14.33 -10.60
CA SER A 160 -3.52 15.51 -10.99
C SER A 160 -2.07 15.47 -10.52
N GLY A 161 -1.58 14.31 -10.08
CA GLY A 161 -0.28 14.19 -9.42
C GLY A 161 -0.40 14.04 -7.91
N ALA A 162 0.72 13.75 -7.27
CA ALA A 162 0.80 13.50 -5.84
C ALA A 162 2.17 13.90 -5.29
N ILE A 163 2.22 14.12 -3.97
CA ILE A 163 3.46 14.03 -3.21
C ILE A 163 3.40 12.77 -2.34
N ALA A 164 4.47 12.00 -2.37
CA ALA A 164 4.64 10.80 -1.55
C ALA A 164 5.97 10.93 -0.80
N SER A 165 5.99 10.66 0.50
CA SER A 165 7.17 10.87 1.33
C SER A 165 7.47 9.66 2.22
N ASP A 166 8.74 9.47 2.54
CA ASP A 166 9.18 8.67 3.68
C ASP A 166 9.89 9.55 4.71
N SER A 167 10.36 8.96 5.81
CA SER A 167 11.10 9.67 6.87
C SER A 167 12.37 10.45 6.44
N THR A 168 12.82 10.32 5.18
CA THR A 168 14.10 10.85 4.67
C THR A 168 14.03 11.60 3.33
N TRP A 169 13.01 11.39 2.49
CA TRP A 169 12.85 12.09 1.20
C TRP A 169 11.38 12.21 0.76
N GLU A 170 11.14 13.11 -0.21
CA GLU A 170 9.84 13.33 -0.84
C GLU A 170 9.95 13.11 -2.35
N LEU A 171 8.93 12.49 -2.95
CA LEU A 171 8.75 12.31 -4.38
C LEU A 171 7.54 13.09 -4.86
N THR A 172 7.71 13.81 -5.97
CA THR A 172 6.61 14.44 -6.70
C THR A 172 6.25 13.66 -7.95
N TYR A 173 5.00 13.25 -8.06
CA TYR A 173 4.38 12.71 -9.27
C TYR A 173 3.63 13.83 -9.98
N SER A 174 4.00 14.15 -11.22
CA SER A 174 3.39 15.23 -12.02
C SER A 174 2.18 14.79 -12.87
N ARG A 175 1.68 13.56 -12.64
CA ARG A 175 0.61 12.93 -13.41
C ARG A 175 -0.20 11.98 -12.51
N GLY A 176 -1.35 11.56 -13.03
CA GLY A 176 -2.17 10.49 -12.48
C GLY A 176 -1.34 9.33 -11.92
N VAL A 177 -1.50 9.05 -10.62
CA VAL A 177 -0.80 7.97 -9.91
C VAL A 177 -1.76 7.24 -8.98
N GLU A 178 -1.55 5.94 -8.84
CA GLU A 178 -2.29 5.05 -7.96
C GLU A 178 -1.39 4.58 -6.82
N PHE A 179 -1.97 4.46 -5.62
CA PHE A 179 -1.31 3.90 -4.46
C PHE A 179 -2.17 2.82 -3.80
N SER A 180 -1.54 1.72 -3.40
CA SER A 180 -2.14 0.66 -2.58
C SER A 180 -1.48 0.58 -1.20
N CYS A 181 -2.23 0.24 -0.16
CA CYS A 181 -1.70 0.11 1.19
C CYS A 181 -1.03 -1.25 1.38
N ALA A 182 0.24 -1.23 1.80
CA ALA A 182 1.01 -2.41 2.12
C ALA A 182 0.68 -2.96 3.51
N GLY A 183 0.94 -4.26 3.70
CA GLY A 183 0.92 -4.87 5.02
C GLY A 183 2.08 -4.43 5.93
N ASP A 184 3.14 -3.83 5.37
CA ASP A 184 4.22 -3.17 6.14
C ASP A 184 3.86 -1.74 6.59
N ARG A 185 2.60 -1.32 6.37
CA ARG A 185 2.01 -0.03 6.77
C ARG A 185 2.42 1.18 5.93
N ARG A 186 3.03 0.95 4.77
CA ARG A 186 3.41 2.00 3.81
C ARG A 186 2.52 1.95 2.56
N TRP A 187 2.36 3.09 1.90
CA TRP A 187 1.74 3.15 0.58
C TRP A 187 2.71 2.63 -0.48
N GLN A 188 2.21 1.91 -1.47
CA GLN A 188 2.98 1.39 -2.59
C GLN A 188 2.50 2.01 -3.91
N ASP A 189 3.43 2.47 -4.75
CA ASP A 189 3.10 2.88 -6.12
C ASP A 189 3.08 1.68 -7.09
N THR A 190 2.64 1.91 -8.33
CA THR A 190 2.59 0.88 -9.38
C THR A 190 3.97 0.33 -9.81
N ASN A 191 5.07 0.95 -9.39
CA ASN A 191 6.43 0.46 -9.61
C ASN A 191 6.97 -0.36 -8.42
N GLY A 192 6.21 -0.46 -7.33
CA GLY A 192 6.56 -1.18 -6.12
C GLY A 192 7.27 -0.36 -5.04
N ASN A 193 7.51 0.94 -5.26
CA ASN A 193 8.16 1.84 -4.28
C ASN A 193 7.25 2.05 -3.07
N ARG A 194 7.81 2.15 -1.86
CA ARG A 194 7.06 2.24 -0.58
C ARG A 194 7.23 3.61 0.09
N TYR A 195 6.16 4.18 0.64
CA TYR A 195 6.09 5.54 1.22
C TYR A 195 5.35 5.55 2.57
N ASP A 196 5.80 6.37 3.52
CA ASP A 196 5.15 6.50 4.83
C ASP A 196 3.88 7.35 4.78
N LEU A 197 3.85 8.39 3.93
CA LEU A 197 2.75 9.34 3.79
C LEU A 197 2.52 9.70 2.32
N ILE A 198 1.27 9.98 1.96
CA ILE A 198 0.87 10.47 0.62
C ILE A 198 -0.19 11.57 0.71
N ALA A 199 -0.17 12.47 -0.25
CA ALA A 199 -1.15 13.53 -0.48
C ALA A 199 -1.33 13.76 -1.99
N CYS A 200 -2.55 14.03 -2.43
CA CYS A 200 -2.79 14.36 -3.85
C CYS A 200 -2.47 15.82 -4.12
N MET A 201 -2.00 16.13 -5.32
CA MET A 201 -1.97 17.49 -5.81
C MET A 201 -3.39 17.93 -6.15
N GLN A 202 -3.75 19.16 -5.77
CA GLN A 202 -4.93 19.80 -6.31
C GLN A 202 -4.73 19.96 -7.82
N LYS A 203 -5.77 19.72 -8.62
CA LYS A 203 -5.72 20.05 -10.04
C LYS A 203 -5.51 21.56 -10.15
N GLU A 204 -4.36 21.98 -10.67
CA GLU A 204 -4.18 23.38 -11.06
C GLU A 204 -5.29 23.74 -12.04
N CYS A 205 -6.03 24.83 -11.79
CA CYS A 205 -6.98 25.29 -12.78
C CYS A 205 -6.20 25.70 -14.03
N GLU A 206 -6.48 25.04 -15.14
CA GLU A 206 -5.92 25.45 -16.43
C GLU A 206 -6.29 26.92 -16.67
N PRO A 207 -5.36 27.76 -17.18
CA PRO A 207 -5.67 29.13 -17.54
C PRO A 207 -6.90 29.13 -18.45
N LEU A 208 -7.91 29.94 -18.11
CA LEU A 208 -9.10 30.06 -18.96
C LEU A 208 -8.66 30.44 -20.38
N VAL A 209 -8.80 29.49 -21.31
CA VAL A 209 -8.48 29.70 -22.72
C VAL A 209 -9.65 30.48 -23.32
N PHE A 210 -9.51 31.80 -23.34
CA PHE A 210 -10.36 32.66 -24.15
C PHE A 210 -9.77 32.74 -25.57
N ASP A 211 -10.63 32.75 -26.59
CA ASP A 211 -10.24 32.65 -28.01
C ASP A 211 -9.36 33.80 -28.54
N GLU A 212 -9.24 34.91 -27.80
CA GLU A 212 -8.31 36.00 -28.07
C GLU A 212 -7.51 36.36 -26.79
N PRO A 213 -6.39 37.12 -26.85
CA PRO A 213 -5.52 37.33 -25.68
C PRO A 213 -5.71 38.68 -24.97
N ALA A 214 -6.33 38.74 -23.77
CA ALA A 214 -6.44 40.03 -23.03
C ALA A 214 -6.75 40.10 -21.48
N THR A 215 -5.77 40.20 -20.56
CA THR A 215 -5.79 40.73 -19.14
C THR A 215 -7.03 41.31 -18.37
N PHE A 216 -6.84 41.33 -17.05
CA PHE A 216 -7.45 42.18 -16.02
C PHE A 216 -6.82 43.58 -15.82
N CYS A 217 -7.55 44.46 -15.13
CA CYS A 217 -7.19 45.87 -14.91
C CYS A 217 -6.36 46.09 -13.63
N GLY A 218 -5.29 46.88 -13.69
CA GLY A 218 -4.50 47.27 -12.51
C GLY A 218 -3.36 48.26 -12.80
N ASP A 219 -3.43 49.47 -12.23
CA ASP A 219 -2.54 50.60 -12.56
C ASP A 219 -1.12 50.54 -11.94
N PHE A 220 -0.73 49.46 -11.25
CA PHE A 220 0.55 49.36 -10.55
C PHE A 220 1.24 48.00 -10.75
N ILE A 221 1.78 47.78 -11.95
CA ILE A 221 3.07 47.10 -12.23
C ILE A 221 3.44 47.37 -13.70
N PRO A 222 4.71 47.64 -14.06
CA PRO A 222 5.05 47.99 -15.44
C PRO A 222 4.98 46.78 -16.37
N ALA A 223 4.03 46.82 -17.30
CA ALA A 223 3.95 46.05 -18.55
C ALA A 223 4.11 44.52 -18.47
N LYS A 224 2.99 43.78 -18.61
CA LYS A 224 2.96 42.61 -19.53
C LYS A 224 1.62 42.02 -19.97
N HIS A 225 0.48 42.65 -19.69
CA HIS A 225 -0.82 42.08 -20.04
C HIS A 225 -1.84 43.22 -20.38
N THR A 226 -2.74 43.06 -21.39
CA THR A 226 -3.68 44.07 -22.01
C THR A 226 -5.14 43.58 -21.96
N CYS A 227 -6.25 44.34 -21.88
CA CYS A 227 -7.52 43.88 -21.23
C CYS A 227 -8.75 43.31 -22.04
N TYR A 228 -9.53 42.36 -21.48
CA TYR A 228 -10.68 41.58 -22.07
C TYR A 228 -12.01 42.33 -22.12
N LYS A 229 -12.92 41.82 -22.97
CA LYS A 229 -14.34 42.22 -23.06
C LYS A 229 -15.26 40.97 -23.15
N PRO A 230 -15.47 40.23 -22.05
CA PRO A 230 -16.32 39.05 -22.07
C PRO A 230 -17.77 39.44 -22.39
N GLN A 231 -18.42 38.62 -23.22
CA GLN A 231 -19.84 38.73 -23.54
C GLN A 231 -20.54 37.60 -22.81
N TYR A 232 -21.45 37.92 -21.88
CA TYR A 232 -22.26 36.92 -21.19
C TYR A 232 -23.66 36.88 -21.80
N VAL A 233 -24.09 35.68 -22.20
CA VAL A 233 -25.48 35.38 -22.52
C VAL A 233 -26.18 34.95 -21.24
N ASP A 234 -26.74 35.92 -20.53
CA ASP A 234 -27.66 35.66 -19.43
C ASP A 234 -28.99 35.14 -20.01
N GLY A 235 -29.40 33.93 -19.62
CA GLY A 235 -30.37 33.08 -20.33
C GLY A 235 -31.73 33.70 -20.61
N ASP A 236 -32.13 34.74 -19.85
CA ASP A 236 -33.40 35.46 -20.02
C ASP A 236 -33.26 36.95 -20.42
N SER A 237 -32.04 37.48 -20.63
CA SER A 237 -31.89 38.94 -20.86
C SER A 237 -30.81 39.42 -21.85
N GLY A 238 -30.20 38.51 -22.62
CA GLY A 238 -29.33 38.85 -23.76
C GLY A 238 -27.93 39.36 -23.37
N VAL A 239 -27.15 39.74 -24.38
CA VAL A 239 -25.70 40.03 -24.22
C VAL A 239 -25.45 41.24 -23.33
N LYS A 240 -24.86 41.01 -22.15
CA LYS A 240 -24.43 42.07 -21.23
C LYS A 240 -22.95 42.36 -21.42
N THR A 241 -22.62 43.64 -21.65
CA THR A 241 -21.24 44.13 -21.67
C THR A 241 -20.73 44.34 -20.24
N MET A 242 -19.44 44.14 -20.01
CA MET A 242 -18.77 44.43 -18.73
C MET A 242 -17.72 45.54 -18.88
N THR A 243 -17.44 46.23 -17.76
CA THR A 243 -16.44 47.31 -17.67
C THR A 243 -15.64 47.20 -16.37
N CYS A 244 -14.35 47.52 -16.43
CA CYS A 244 -13.53 47.74 -15.23
C CYS A 244 -13.86 49.09 -14.63
N ASP A 245 -14.22 49.11 -13.35
CA ASP A 245 -14.37 50.34 -12.59
C ASP A 245 -13.10 50.64 -11.79
N HIS A 246 -12.57 49.65 -11.05
CA HIS A 246 -11.32 49.75 -10.27
C HIS A 246 -10.43 48.51 -10.44
N SER A 247 -9.17 48.62 -10.00
CA SER A 247 -8.04 47.70 -10.19
C SER A 247 -8.19 46.27 -9.64
N ASN A 248 -9.36 45.87 -9.14
CA ASN A 248 -9.67 44.51 -8.67
C ASN A 248 -11.15 44.13 -8.84
N ALA A 249 -11.94 44.84 -9.68
CA ALA A 249 -13.39 44.59 -9.79
C ALA A 249 -13.92 44.76 -11.22
N LEU A 250 -14.59 43.72 -11.72
CA LEU A 250 -15.39 43.76 -12.95
C LEU A 250 -16.84 44.13 -12.59
N ARG A 251 -17.48 44.98 -13.41
CA ARG A 251 -18.90 45.34 -13.27
C ARG A 251 -19.67 45.07 -14.55
N TYR A 252 -20.96 44.76 -14.43
CA TYR A 252 -21.87 44.80 -15.59
C TYR A 252 -22.16 46.25 -15.97
N SER A 253 -21.91 46.61 -17.24
CA SER A 253 -22.06 47.98 -17.75
C SER A 253 -23.51 48.48 -17.79
N SER A 254 -24.50 47.60 -17.58
CA SER A 254 -25.93 47.92 -17.66
C SER A 254 -26.58 48.25 -16.31
N ASN A 255 -25.98 47.87 -15.18
CA ASN A 255 -26.59 48.04 -13.85
C ASN A 255 -25.58 48.32 -12.72
N ASP A 256 -24.29 48.48 -13.03
CA ASP A 256 -23.22 48.81 -12.09
C ASP A 256 -22.99 47.77 -10.95
N THR A 257 -23.55 46.56 -11.07
CA THR A 257 -23.31 45.48 -10.08
C THR A 257 -21.92 44.89 -10.23
N VAL A 258 -21.26 44.68 -9.09
CA VAL A 258 -19.93 44.06 -9.00
C VAL A 258 -20.07 42.56 -9.21
N VAL A 259 -19.28 42.02 -10.13
CA VAL A 259 -19.09 40.58 -10.31
C VAL A 259 -17.84 40.18 -9.54
N ALA A 260 -17.93 39.11 -8.75
CA ALA A 260 -16.77 38.56 -8.05
C ALA A 260 -15.70 38.15 -9.07
N LEU A 261 -14.43 38.39 -8.72
CA LEU A 261 -13.30 37.85 -9.48
C LEU A 261 -13.45 36.31 -9.60
N PRO A 262 -13.10 35.71 -10.73
CA PRO A 262 -13.12 34.25 -10.86
C PRO A 262 -12.12 33.64 -9.87
N ILE A 263 -12.62 32.79 -8.97
CA ILE A 263 -11.84 32.06 -7.97
C ILE A 263 -11.63 30.63 -8.47
N CYS A 264 -10.38 30.25 -8.67
CA CYS A 264 -10.00 28.85 -8.84
C CYS A 264 -10.15 28.12 -7.50
N SER A 265 -10.93 27.06 -7.45
CA SER A 265 -11.05 26.17 -6.31
C SER A 265 -11.23 24.73 -6.78
N HIS A 266 -10.44 23.80 -6.24
CA HIS A 266 -10.51 22.36 -6.59
C HIS A 266 -10.37 22.03 -8.09
N GLY A 267 -9.72 22.88 -8.89
CA GLY A 267 -9.57 22.71 -10.34
C GLY A 267 -10.75 23.20 -11.17
N GLN A 268 -11.77 23.80 -10.53
CA GLN A 268 -12.89 24.49 -11.17
C GLN A 268 -12.73 26.01 -10.97
N TRP A 269 -13.00 26.77 -12.01
CA TRP A 269 -13.14 28.22 -11.91
C TRP A 269 -14.58 28.53 -11.47
N THR A 270 -14.76 29.46 -10.52
CA THR A 270 -16.08 29.86 -10.02
C THR A 270 -16.22 31.37 -9.91
N SER A 271 -17.41 31.93 -10.09
CA SER A 271 -17.72 33.34 -9.79
C SER A 271 -19.06 33.42 -9.06
N ASN A 272 -19.11 34.13 -7.93
CA ASN A 272 -20.27 34.21 -7.03
C ASN A 272 -20.83 32.85 -6.52
N GLY A 273 -20.11 31.74 -6.73
CA GLY A 273 -20.54 30.38 -6.38
C GLY A 273 -21.01 29.55 -7.58
N ASP A 274 -21.16 30.16 -8.76
CA ASP A 274 -21.48 29.48 -10.02
C ASP A 274 -20.18 28.99 -10.71
N GLU A 275 -20.23 27.83 -11.36
CA GLU A 275 -19.10 27.23 -12.08
C GLU A 275 -18.87 27.91 -13.45
N ILE A 276 -17.60 28.02 -13.87
CA ILE A 276 -17.17 28.55 -15.17
C ILE A 276 -16.66 27.38 -16.03
N ASP A 277 -17.61 26.76 -16.72
CA ASP A 277 -17.46 25.66 -17.68
C ASP A 277 -17.39 26.14 -19.14
N ASP A 278 -17.30 25.22 -20.10
CA ASP A 278 -17.17 25.61 -21.53
C ASP A 278 -18.46 26.20 -22.11
N ASP A 279 -19.63 25.90 -21.52
CA ASP A 279 -20.92 26.46 -21.92
C ASP A 279 -21.09 27.92 -21.46
N THR A 280 -20.56 28.27 -20.28
CA THR A 280 -20.50 29.65 -19.76
C THR A 280 -19.31 30.47 -20.29
N LYS A 281 -18.29 29.82 -20.91
CA LYS A 281 -17.18 30.48 -21.63
C LYS A 281 -17.54 30.91 -23.07
N GLY A 282 -18.78 30.73 -23.51
CA GLY A 282 -19.24 31.01 -24.88
C GLY A 282 -18.99 32.43 -25.39
N ILE A 283 -17.87 32.60 -26.11
CA ILE A 283 -17.77 32.93 -27.55
C ILE A 283 -19.06 33.58 -28.16
N PRO A 284 -18.96 34.74 -28.85
CA PRO A 284 -19.97 35.83 -28.86
C PRO A 284 -21.31 35.58 -29.56
#